data_AF-A0A7G6XAP7-F1
#
_entry.id   AF-A0A7G6XAP7-F1
#
_cell.length_a   1.000
_cell.length_b   1.000
_cell.length_c   1.000
_cell.angle_alpha   90.00
_cell.angle_beta   90.00
_cell.angle_gamma   90.00
#
_symmetry.space_group_name_H-M   'P 1'
#
loop_
_entity.id
_entity.type
_entity.pdbx_description
1 polymer ?
#
loop_
_entity_poly.entity_id
_entity_poly.type
_entity_poly.pdbx_seq_one_letter_code
_entity_poly.pdbx_strand_id
1 'polypeptide(L)'
;MSWTPGPEVLSLAPGIVDVAPVAEVVAGGGVVVLSGAGISTESGIPDYRGASGSLRTHTPMTYADFVGSESGRQRYWARSHLGWRTIARAAPNDGHRAVAVLQARRFLTGVITQNVDGLHQAAGARDVIELHGNLDRVICLDCRRTTPREELDRRLREANPFFDGVATRINPDGDVELPEDVVGGFQLVPCKSCGSALLKPDVVFFGENVPKPRVERCYELIDNARAVLVLGSSLTVMSGFRFVRYAAKAGKEVLIVNQGITRGDPYATHRVNLPLGEALTDLTAAL
;
A
#
# COMPACT_ATOMS: atom_id res chain seq x y z
N MET A 1 8.98 12.26 -8.71
CA MET A 1 9.86 11.08 -8.95
C MET A 1 9.15 10.09 -9.87
N SER A 2 9.35 10.24 -11.19
CA SER A 2 8.97 9.24 -12.19
C SER A 2 10.13 8.28 -12.40
N TRP A 3 9.86 6.98 -12.34
CA TRP A 3 10.77 5.99 -12.90
C TRP A 3 10.32 5.73 -14.34
N THR A 4 11.28 5.71 -15.26
CA THR A 4 11.07 5.32 -16.65
C THR A 4 11.82 4.01 -16.89
N PRO A 5 11.20 3.02 -17.55
CA PRO A 5 11.87 1.75 -17.84
C PRO A 5 13.08 1.98 -18.74
N GLY A 6 14.22 1.40 -18.36
CA GLY A 6 15.42 1.39 -19.19
C GLY A 6 15.34 0.32 -20.28
N PRO A 7 16.30 0.32 -21.23
CA PRO A 7 16.36 -0.66 -22.33
C PRO A 7 16.37 -2.11 -21.83
N GLU A 8 16.96 -2.37 -20.66
CA GLU A 8 17.03 -3.69 -20.02
C GLU A 8 15.66 -4.24 -19.60
N VAL A 9 14.70 -3.36 -19.33
CA VAL A 9 13.32 -3.76 -19.01
C VAL A 9 12.48 -3.84 -20.26
N LEU A 10 12.66 -2.89 -21.18
CA LEU A 10 11.91 -2.82 -22.44
C LEU A 10 12.24 -3.95 -23.41
N SER A 11 13.42 -4.55 -23.30
CA SER A 11 13.85 -5.69 -24.14
C SER A 11 13.35 -7.04 -23.62
N LEU A 12 12.79 -7.10 -22.42
CA LEU A 12 12.27 -8.35 -21.87
C LEU A 12 11.04 -8.82 -22.65
N ALA A 13 10.91 -10.13 -22.83
CA ALA A 13 9.69 -10.71 -23.37
C ALA A 13 8.46 -10.27 -22.54
N PRO A 14 7.25 -10.19 -23.14
CA PRO A 14 6.04 -9.94 -22.36
C PRO A 14 5.85 -10.99 -21.25
N GLY A 15 5.16 -10.59 -20.18
CA GLY A 15 4.73 -11.53 -19.15
C GLY A 15 3.78 -12.58 -19.75
N ILE A 16 3.85 -13.80 -19.23
CA ILE A 16 2.95 -14.89 -19.61
C ILE A 16 1.54 -14.64 -19.07
N VAL A 17 0.56 -15.32 -19.63
CA VAL A 17 -0.85 -15.29 -19.19
C VAL A 17 -1.27 -16.63 -18.58
N ASP A 18 -0.30 -17.35 -18.02
CA ASP A 18 -0.47 -18.64 -17.38
C ASP A 18 0.17 -18.60 -15.99
N VAL A 19 -0.59 -19.03 -14.98
CA VAL A 19 -0.14 -19.07 -13.59
C VAL A 19 0.58 -20.36 -13.23
N ALA A 20 0.57 -21.39 -14.09
CA ALA A 20 1.12 -22.71 -13.78
C ALA A 20 2.60 -22.67 -13.33
N PRO A 21 3.52 -21.90 -13.96
CA PRO A 21 4.89 -21.80 -13.48
C PRO A 21 5.01 -21.14 -12.10
N VAL A 22 4.13 -20.19 -11.80
CA VAL A 22 4.04 -19.58 -10.46
C VAL A 22 3.49 -20.60 -9.46
N ALA A 23 2.48 -21.39 -9.85
CA ALA A 23 1.90 -22.43 -9.01
C ALA A 23 2.92 -23.53 -8.66
N GLU A 24 3.74 -23.98 -9.62
CA GLU A 24 4.81 -24.95 -9.38
C GLU A 24 5.78 -24.45 -8.30
N VAL A 25 6.21 -23.19 -8.38
CA VAL A 25 7.02 -22.60 -7.34
C VAL A 25 6.23 -22.52 -6.04
N VAL A 26 5.02 -21.96 -6.00
CA VAL A 26 4.27 -21.76 -4.75
C VAL A 26 3.92 -23.09 -4.06
N ALA A 27 3.73 -24.19 -4.80
CA ALA A 27 3.45 -25.53 -4.27
C ALA A 27 4.55 -26.03 -3.32
N GLY A 28 5.80 -25.62 -3.53
CA GLY A 28 6.92 -25.92 -2.63
C GLY A 28 6.85 -25.21 -1.27
N GLY A 29 5.87 -24.33 -1.06
CA GLY A 29 5.70 -23.56 0.16
C GLY A 29 6.87 -22.61 0.46
N GLY A 30 6.84 -22.02 1.66
CA GLY A 30 7.90 -21.11 2.11
C GLY A 30 7.92 -19.77 1.36
N VAL A 31 6.80 -19.31 0.80
CA VAL A 31 6.77 -18.10 -0.02
C VAL A 31 6.38 -16.89 0.83
N VAL A 32 7.01 -15.73 0.60
CA VAL A 32 6.57 -14.46 1.19
C VAL A 32 5.92 -13.59 0.12
N VAL A 33 4.79 -12.95 0.44
CA VAL A 33 4.13 -12.01 -0.47
C VAL A 33 4.69 -10.60 -0.28
N LEU A 34 4.92 -9.88 -1.37
CA LEU A 34 5.12 -8.43 -1.40
C LEU A 34 4.01 -7.79 -2.24
N SER A 35 3.03 -7.13 -1.62
CA SER A 35 1.93 -6.49 -2.36
C SER A 35 2.09 -4.98 -2.50
N GLY A 36 1.46 -4.42 -3.54
CA GLY A 36 1.28 -2.98 -3.75
C GLY A 36 -0.15 -2.61 -4.11
N ALA A 37 -0.37 -1.34 -4.46
CA ALA A 37 -1.71 -0.78 -4.63
C ALA A 37 -2.55 -1.48 -5.71
N GLY A 38 -1.90 -2.12 -6.69
CA GLY A 38 -2.56 -2.87 -7.75
C GLY A 38 -3.45 -4.01 -7.25
N ILE A 39 -3.18 -4.59 -6.07
CA ILE A 39 -4.05 -5.62 -5.49
C ILE A 39 -5.38 -5.05 -4.97
N SER A 40 -5.47 -3.75 -4.73
CA SER A 40 -6.65 -3.09 -4.17
C SER A 40 -7.52 -2.37 -5.22
N THR A 41 -7.13 -2.39 -6.50
CA THR A 41 -7.89 -1.74 -7.59
C THR A 41 -9.26 -2.36 -7.79
N GLU A 42 -9.36 -3.69 -7.73
CA GLU A 42 -10.62 -4.44 -7.81
C GLU A 42 -11.50 -4.24 -6.55
N SER A 43 -10.96 -3.64 -5.47
CA SER A 43 -11.71 -3.20 -4.29
C SER A 43 -12.21 -1.76 -4.40
N GLY A 44 -12.02 -1.10 -5.54
CA GLY A 44 -12.42 0.29 -5.78
C GLY A 44 -11.44 1.33 -5.22
N ILE A 45 -10.29 0.91 -4.69
CA ILE A 45 -9.21 1.80 -4.28
C ILE A 45 -8.28 1.98 -5.49
N PRO A 46 -8.13 3.19 -6.05
CA PRO A 46 -7.25 3.39 -7.19
C PRO A 46 -5.81 3.07 -6.82
N ASP A 47 -4.97 2.89 -7.83
CA ASP A 47 -3.53 2.79 -7.65
C ASP A 47 -2.83 4.11 -8.01
N TYR A 48 -1.51 4.17 -7.84
CA TYR A 48 -0.75 5.38 -8.15
C TYR A 48 -0.32 5.47 -9.62
N ARG A 49 -0.08 4.35 -10.32
CA ARG A 49 0.72 4.34 -11.57
C ARG A 49 0.15 3.50 -12.74
N GLY A 50 -0.84 2.65 -12.50
CA GLY A 50 -1.47 1.80 -13.52
C GLY A 50 -2.45 2.56 -14.40
N ALA A 51 -3.33 1.83 -15.09
CA ALA A 51 -4.34 2.41 -15.99
C ALA A 51 -5.28 3.39 -15.25
N SER A 52 -5.56 3.11 -13.97
CA SER A 52 -6.32 3.95 -13.04
C SER A 52 -5.48 4.96 -12.24
N GLY A 53 -4.18 5.08 -12.53
CA GLY A 53 -3.19 5.67 -11.62
C GLY A 53 -3.34 7.17 -11.37
N SER A 54 -3.32 7.59 -10.10
CA SER A 54 -3.51 8.99 -9.69
C SER A 54 -2.29 9.92 -9.79
N LEU A 55 -1.06 9.39 -9.94
CA LEU A 55 0.16 10.23 -10.04
C LEU A 55 0.26 11.02 -11.35
N ARG A 56 -0.63 10.80 -12.32
CA ARG A 56 -0.68 11.61 -13.54
C ARG A 56 -1.18 13.04 -13.28
N THR A 57 -1.80 13.29 -12.13
CA THR A 57 -2.51 14.55 -11.86
C THR A 57 -2.14 15.21 -10.53
N HIS A 58 -1.53 14.52 -9.54
CA HIS A 58 -1.29 15.08 -8.19
C HIS A 58 0.10 14.78 -7.60
N THR A 59 0.65 15.75 -6.87
CA THR A 59 1.83 15.57 -6.02
C THR A 59 1.38 15.11 -4.62
N PRO A 60 1.81 13.93 -4.14
CA PRO A 60 1.48 13.46 -2.80
C PRO A 60 2.02 14.38 -1.70
N MET A 61 1.37 14.39 -0.54
CA MET A 61 1.85 15.07 0.67
C MET A 61 3.24 14.54 1.07
N THR A 62 4.18 15.46 1.34
CA THR A 62 5.49 15.09 1.89
C THR A 62 5.50 15.22 3.41
N TYR A 63 6.39 14.47 4.06
CA TYR A 63 6.58 14.57 5.51
C TYR A 63 7.03 15.98 5.94
N ALA A 64 7.94 16.58 5.17
CA ALA A 64 8.46 17.91 5.47
C ALA A 64 7.34 18.97 5.40
N ASP A 65 6.47 18.92 4.40
CA ASP A 65 5.35 19.86 4.26
C ASP A 65 4.34 19.69 5.40
N PHE A 66 4.03 18.44 5.78
CA PHE A 66 3.10 18.15 6.86
C PHE A 66 3.63 18.63 8.22
N VAL A 67 4.88 18.33 8.56
CA VAL A 67 5.44 18.73 9.86
C VAL A 67 5.74 20.23 9.89
N GLY A 68 6.25 20.78 8.79
CA GLY A 68 6.70 22.16 8.70
C GLY A 68 5.59 23.20 8.54
N SER A 69 4.38 22.81 8.13
CA SER A 69 3.31 23.78 7.84
C SER A 69 1.96 23.40 8.47
N GLU A 70 1.41 24.31 9.27
CA GLU A 70 0.05 24.18 9.79
C GLU A 70 -1.00 24.17 8.68
N SER A 71 -0.86 25.04 7.67
CA SER A 71 -1.74 25.02 6.50
C SER A 71 -1.57 23.75 5.68
N GLY A 72 -0.37 23.16 5.67
CA GLY A 72 -0.10 21.83 5.10
C GLY A 72 -0.88 20.72 5.82
N ARG A 73 -0.88 20.73 7.17
CA ARG A 73 -1.67 19.78 7.97
C ARG A 73 -3.16 19.99 7.81
N GLN A 74 -3.61 21.24 7.80
CA GLN A 74 -5.01 21.61 7.59
C GLN A 74 -5.48 21.06 6.24
N ARG A 75 -4.70 21.31 5.18
CA ARG A 75 -4.95 20.77 3.83
C ARG A 75 -5.02 19.25 3.83
N TYR A 76 -4.05 18.57 4.43
CA TYR A 76 -4.06 17.11 4.51
C TYR A 76 -5.32 16.57 5.21
N TRP A 77 -5.62 17.08 6.40
CA TRP A 77 -6.73 16.56 7.21
C TRP A 77 -8.09 16.91 6.63
N ALA A 78 -8.26 18.09 6.02
CA ALA A 78 -9.47 18.46 5.29
C ALA A 78 -9.76 17.49 4.14
N ARG A 79 -8.72 17.16 3.35
CA ARG A 79 -8.80 16.23 2.23
C ARG A 79 -9.07 14.79 2.71
N SER A 80 -8.29 14.31 3.68
CA SER A 80 -8.48 12.99 4.30
C SER A 80 -9.85 12.83 4.96
N HIS A 81 -10.42 13.90 5.52
CA HIS A 81 -11.75 13.87 6.15
C HIS A 81 -12.84 13.38 5.19
N LEU A 82 -12.75 13.78 3.92
CA LEU A 82 -13.71 13.39 2.90
C LEU A 82 -13.38 12.03 2.26
N GLY A 83 -12.09 11.78 1.99
CA GLY A 83 -11.67 10.58 1.25
C GLY A 83 -11.49 9.32 2.09
N TRP A 84 -11.12 9.45 3.37
CA TRP A 84 -10.85 8.30 4.23
C TRP A 84 -12.04 7.36 4.34
N ARG A 85 -13.27 7.89 4.38
CA ARG A 85 -14.49 7.06 4.52
C ARG A 85 -14.71 6.13 3.32
N THR A 86 -14.20 6.48 2.14
CA THR A 86 -14.26 5.58 0.98
C THR A 86 -13.30 4.42 1.14
N ILE A 87 -12.07 4.69 1.61
CA ILE A 87 -11.09 3.63 1.91
C ILE A 87 -11.61 2.73 3.04
N ALA A 88 -12.11 3.32 4.13
CA ALA A 88 -12.64 2.58 5.29
C ALA A 88 -13.89 1.71 4.97
N ARG A 89 -14.57 1.97 3.84
CA ARG A 89 -15.71 1.18 3.36
C ARG A 89 -15.31 0.12 2.33
N ALA A 90 -14.08 0.15 1.83
CA ALA A 90 -13.62 -0.83 0.86
C ALA A 90 -13.61 -2.23 1.49
N ALA A 91 -14.06 -3.22 0.72
CA ALA A 91 -14.01 -4.62 1.12
C ALA A 91 -12.87 -5.34 0.38
N PRO A 92 -12.26 -6.37 0.98
CA PRO A 92 -11.29 -7.17 0.26
C PRO A 92 -11.89 -7.79 -1.00
N ASN A 93 -11.10 -7.87 -2.07
CA ASN A 93 -11.46 -8.55 -3.31
C ASN A 93 -10.93 -10.00 -3.34
N ASP A 94 -11.09 -10.67 -4.48
CA ASP A 94 -10.68 -12.08 -4.64
C ASP A 94 -9.17 -12.27 -4.51
N GLY A 95 -8.36 -11.30 -4.94
CA GLY A 95 -6.91 -11.34 -4.76
C GLY A 95 -6.50 -11.38 -3.28
N HIS A 96 -7.12 -10.56 -2.44
CA HIS A 96 -6.86 -10.58 -1.00
C HIS A 96 -7.32 -11.88 -0.34
N ARG A 97 -8.51 -12.36 -0.70
CA ARG A 97 -9.05 -13.64 -0.22
C ARG A 97 -8.15 -14.80 -0.62
N ALA A 98 -7.66 -14.82 -1.85
CA ALA A 98 -6.72 -15.84 -2.32
C ALA A 98 -5.42 -15.83 -1.52
N VAL A 99 -4.83 -14.66 -1.22
CA VAL A 99 -3.65 -14.58 -0.33
C VAL A 99 -3.95 -15.19 1.04
N ALA A 100 -5.09 -14.87 1.65
CA ALA A 100 -5.49 -15.44 2.94
C ALA A 100 -5.67 -16.97 2.86
N VAL A 101 -6.27 -17.49 1.78
CA VAL A 101 -6.43 -18.93 1.55
C VAL A 101 -5.09 -19.63 1.37
N LEU A 102 -4.18 -19.10 0.54
CA LEU A 102 -2.85 -19.66 0.33
C LEU A 102 -2.02 -19.67 1.62
N GLN A 103 -2.17 -18.66 2.46
CA GLN A 103 -1.56 -18.64 3.78
C GLN A 103 -2.19 -19.66 4.75
N ALA A 104 -3.51 -19.82 4.74
CA ALA A 104 -4.19 -20.84 5.52
C ALA A 104 -3.77 -22.27 5.11
N ARG A 105 -3.50 -22.48 3.82
CA ARG A 105 -2.92 -23.72 3.26
C ARG A 105 -1.41 -23.86 3.48
N ARG A 106 -0.77 -22.92 4.18
CA ARG A 106 0.67 -22.92 4.55
C ARG A 106 1.64 -22.79 3.38
N PHE A 107 1.19 -22.36 2.21
CA PHE A 107 2.09 -22.01 1.11
C PHE A 107 2.82 -20.69 1.37
N LEU A 108 2.15 -19.76 2.06
CA LEU A 108 2.70 -18.45 2.41
C LEU A 108 3.15 -18.39 3.87
N THR A 109 4.31 -17.77 4.08
CA THR A 109 4.95 -17.57 5.40
C THR A 109 4.65 -16.21 6.01
N GLY A 110 4.21 -15.25 5.20
CA GLY A 110 3.90 -13.89 5.64
C GLY A 110 3.57 -12.98 4.47
N VAL A 111 3.07 -11.79 4.80
CA VAL A 111 2.70 -10.76 3.82
C VAL A 111 3.41 -9.46 4.17
N ILE A 112 4.15 -8.90 3.22
CA ILE A 112 4.66 -7.54 3.28
C ILE A 112 3.78 -6.71 2.35
N THR A 113 3.05 -5.73 2.86
CA THR A 113 2.21 -4.86 2.03
C THR A 113 2.72 -3.43 2.04
N GLN A 114 2.79 -2.82 0.86
CA GLN A 114 2.99 -1.37 0.72
C GLN A 114 1.70 -0.58 0.93
N ASN A 115 0.55 -1.26 0.96
CA ASN A 115 -0.73 -0.61 1.10
C ASN A 115 -0.97 -0.20 2.55
N VAL A 116 -1.83 0.80 2.72
CA VAL A 116 -2.21 1.37 4.01
C VAL A 116 -3.70 1.18 4.31
N ASP A 117 -4.36 0.28 3.56
CA ASP A 117 -5.81 0.09 3.48
C ASP A 117 -6.38 -0.97 4.43
N GLY A 118 -5.54 -1.82 5.03
CA GLY A 118 -5.95 -2.89 5.95
C GLY A 118 -6.67 -4.08 5.28
N LEU A 119 -6.75 -4.14 3.95
CA LEU A 119 -7.58 -5.14 3.25
C LEU A 119 -7.05 -6.58 3.35
N HIS A 120 -5.75 -6.77 3.51
CA HIS A 120 -5.17 -8.10 3.77
C HIS A 120 -5.68 -8.68 5.09
N GLN A 121 -5.66 -7.88 6.15
CA GLN A 121 -6.13 -8.27 7.47
C GLN A 121 -7.64 -8.52 7.46
N ALA A 122 -8.40 -7.64 6.79
CA ALA A 122 -9.84 -7.81 6.62
C ALA A 122 -10.20 -9.08 5.81
N ALA A 123 -9.32 -9.55 4.93
CA ALA A 123 -9.48 -10.84 4.22
C ALA A 123 -9.11 -12.07 5.07
N GLY A 124 -8.55 -11.87 6.27
CA GLY A 124 -8.11 -12.94 7.15
C GLY A 124 -6.63 -13.31 7.04
N ALA A 125 -5.81 -12.54 6.31
CA ALA A 125 -4.37 -12.73 6.32
C ALA A 125 -3.79 -12.40 7.71
N ARG A 126 -2.82 -13.21 8.13
CA ARG A 126 -2.07 -13.12 9.37
C ARG A 126 -0.62 -12.73 9.07
N ASP A 127 0.14 -12.35 10.09
CA ASP A 127 1.57 -12.02 9.95
C ASP A 127 1.84 -10.98 8.84
N VAL A 128 0.97 -9.95 8.77
CA VAL A 128 1.02 -8.88 7.80
C VAL A 128 1.92 -7.75 8.32
N ILE A 129 2.99 -7.43 7.58
CA ILE A 129 3.81 -6.24 7.79
C ILE A 129 3.30 -5.13 6.89
N GLU A 130 2.70 -4.13 7.51
CA GLU A 130 2.26 -2.88 6.90
C GLU A 130 3.47 -1.95 6.68
N LEU A 131 4.20 -2.15 5.58
CA LEU A 131 5.47 -1.47 5.32
C LEU A 131 5.34 0.05 5.44
N HIS A 132 4.25 0.60 4.90
CA HIS A 132 3.95 2.03 4.94
C HIS A 132 2.94 2.42 6.01
N GLY A 133 2.65 1.55 6.98
CA GLY A 133 1.70 1.84 8.06
C GLY A 133 0.24 1.60 7.66
N ASN A 134 -0.71 2.21 8.37
CA ASN A 134 -2.14 1.98 8.15
C ASN A 134 -2.96 3.24 8.43
N LEU A 135 -3.95 3.50 7.57
CA LEU A 135 -4.86 4.65 7.65
C LEU A 135 -5.86 4.57 8.83
N ASP A 136 -6.12 3.39 9.38
CA ASP A 136 -7.01 3.18 10.52
C ASP A 136 -6.40 3.64 11.85
N ARG A 137 -5.16 4.16 11.82
CA ARG A 137 -4.45 4.66 12.99
C ARG A 137 -3.95 6.08 12.78
N VAL A 138 -3.94 6.82 13.88
CA VAL A 138 -3.38 8.17 13.98
C VAL A 138 -2.30 8.13 15.05
N ILE A 139 -1.16 8.79 14.79
CA ILE A 139 -0.05 8.93 15.72
C ILE A 139 0.17 10.42 16.04
N CYS A 140 0.33 10.73 17.32
CA CYS A 140 0.86 12.03 17.73
C CYS A 140 2.38 12.04 17.56
N LEU A 141 2.93 13.02 16.84
CA LEU A 141 4.38 13.09 16.61
C LEU A 141 5.17 13.48 17.85
N ASP A 142 4.53 14.17 18.82
CA ASP A 142 5.18 14.59 20.07
C ASP A 142 5.15 13.50 21.14
N CYS A 143 3.95 13.02 21.54
CA CYS A 143 3.84 12.02 22.62
C CYS A 143 3.82 10.57 22.12
N ARG A 144 3.88 10.34 20.81
CA ARG A 144 3.91 9.02 20.16
C ARG A 144 2.71 8.12 20.44
N ARG A 145 1.67 8.61 21.14
CA ARG A 145 0.42 7.87 21.33
C ARG A 145 -0.27 7.64 20.00
N THR A 146 -0.71 6.40 19.79
CA THR A 146 -1.55 5.99 18.68
C THR A 146 -3.02 5.87 19.11
N THR A 147 -3.94 6.30 18.26
CA THR A 147 -5.40 6.17 18.45
C THR A 147 -6.06 5.68 17.16
N PRO A 148 -7.24 5.05 17.23
CA PRO A 148 -8.03 4.73 16.03
C PRO A 148 -8.36 5.97 15.20
N ARG A 149 -8.38 5.84 13.88
CA ARG A 149 -8.70 6.92 12.95
C ARG A 149 -10.15 7.37 13.05
N GLU A 150 -11.06 6.45 13.42
CA GLU A 150 -12.47 6.72 13.70
C GLU A 150 -12.63 7.74 14.84
N GLU A 151 -11.76 7.68 15.84
CA GLU A 151 -11.82 8.62 16.97
C GLU A 151 -11.48 10.04 16.48
N LEU A 152 -10.41 10.19 15.71
CA LEU A 152 -10.06 11.48 15.12
C LEU A 152 -11.15 11.96 14.16
N ASP A 153 -11.73 11.05 13.37
CA ASP A 153 -12.81 11.37 12.43
C ASP A 153 -14.00 12.02 13.11
N ARG A 154 -14.49 11.40 14.18
CA ARG A 154 -15.61 11.92 14.98
C ARG A 154 -15.31 13.32 15.49
N ARG A 155 -14.09 13.53 16.02
CA ARG A 155 -13.67 14.81 16.60
C ARG A 155 -13.53 15.90 15.55
N LEU A 156 -13.01 15.56 14.37
CA LEU A 156 -12.95 16.48 13.24
C LEU A 156 -14.35 16.86 12.76
N ARG A 157 -15.31 15.92 12.70
CA ARG A 157 -16.70 16.23 12.35
C ARG A 157 -17.37 17.17 13.36
N GLU A 158 -17.17 16.92 14.65
CA GLU A 158 -17.68 17.77 15.72
C GLU A 158 -17.11 19.20 15.64
N ALA A 159 -15.82 19.34 15.28
CA ALA A 159 -15.17 20.63 15.10
C ALA A 159 -15.54 21.32 13.76
N ASN A 160 -16.05 20.57 12.79
CA ASN A 160 -16.32 21.03 11.42
C ASN A 160 -17.75 20.68 10.96
N PRO A 161 -18.81 21.09 11.68
CA PRO A 161 -20.19 20.64 11.41
C PRO A 161 -20.76 21.11 10.07
N PHE A 162 -20.18 22.16 9.47
CA PHE A 162 -20.59 22.72 8.18
C PHE A 162 -19.64 22.38 7.04
N PHE A 163 -18.67 21.50 7.28
CA PHE A 163 -17.71 21.10 6.27
C PHE A 163 -18.30 19.97 5.42
N ASP A 164 -19.10 20.35 4.42
CA ASP A 164 -19.63 19.45 3.40
C ASP A 164 -18.82 19.61 2.10
N GLY A 165 -17.85 18.72 1.90
CA GLY A 165 -17.12 18.62 0.65
C GLY A 165 -17.55 17.37 -0.13
N VAL A 166 -17.81 17.51 -1.43
CA VAL A 166 -17.97 16.35 -2.32
C VAL A 166 -16.59 15.94 -2.81
N ALA A 167 -16.09 14.79 -2.35
CA ALA A 167 -14.87 14.21 -2.88
C ALA A 167 -15.10 13.81 -4.35
N THR A 168 -14.41 14.47 -5.29
CA THR A 168 -14.54 14.17 -6.72
C THR A 168 -13.63 13.03 -7.16
N ARG A 169 -12.46 12.87 -6.53
CA ARG A 169 -11.47 11.81 -6.77
C ARG A 169 -10.68 11.49 -5.49
N ILE A 170 -10.34 10.22 -5.28
CA ILE A 170 -9.68 9.72 -4.07
C ILE A 170 -8.38 9.02 -4.48
N ASN A 171 -7.29 9.27 -3.75
CA ASN A 171 -6.01 8.60 -3.91
C ASN A 171 -5.94 7.30 -3.09
N PRO A 172 -4.95 6.43 -3.33
CA PRO A 172 -4.78 5.17 -2.60
C PRO A 172 -4.60 5.34 -1.08
N ASP A 173 -4.13 6.51 -0.64
CA ASP A 173 -3.96 6.92 0.76
C ASP A 173 -5.18 7.69 1.33
N GLY A 174 -6.28 7.77 0.58
CA GLY A 174 -7.49 8.49 0.97
C GLY A 174 -7.43 10.01 0.80
N ASP A 175 -6.37 10.55 0.19
CA ASP A 175 -6.25 11.98 -0.12
C ASP A 175 -7.17 12.37 -1.31
N VAL A 176 -7.88 13.49 -1.23
CA VAL A 176 -8.82 13.98 -2.28
C VAL A 176 -8.53 15.41 -2.61
N GLU A 177 -8.66 15.90 -3.84
CA GLU A 177 -8.48 17.33 -4.11
C GLU A 177 -9.58 18.22 -3.52
N LEU A 178 -9.17 19.37 -2.97
CA LEU A 178 -10.07 20.41 -2.50
C LEU A 178 -9.53 21.79 -2.91
N PRO A 179 -10.41 22.71 -3.34
CA PRO A 179 -10.07 24.12 -3.51
C PRO A 179 -9.50 24.74 -2.22
N GLU A 180 -8.55 25.66 -2.32
CA GLU A 180 -7.86 26.24 -1.15
C GLU A 180 -8.81 27.04 -0.24
N ASP A 181 -9.84 27.66 -0.81
CA ASP A 181 -10.90 28.37 -0.09
C ASP A 181 -11.77 27.42 0.77
N VAL A 182 -11.98 26.18 0.31
CA VAL A 182 -12.66 25.14 1.11
C VAL A 182 -11.78 24.69 2.28
N VAL A 183 -10.46 24.57 2.06
CA VAL A 183 -9.51 24.13 3.09
C VAL A 183 -9.36 25.15 4.23
N GLY A 184 -9.37 26.45 3.91
CA GLY A 184 -9.08 27.51 4.88
C GLY A 184 -10.00 27.54 6.10
N GLY A 185 -11.24 27.06 5.96
CA GLY A 185 -12.22 26.97 7.05
C GLY A 185 -12.08 25.73 7.95
N PHE A 186 -11.23 24.76 7.60
CA PHE A 186 -11.17 23.47 8.30
C PHE A 186 -10.42 23.56 9.63
N GLN A 187 -11.08 23.24 10.73
CA GLN A 187 -10.51 23.26 12.08
C GLN A 187 -9.81 21.94 12.39
N LEU A 188 -8.52 22.03 12.75
CA LEU A 188 -7.76 20.90 13.30
C LEU A 188 -8.13 20.68 14.77
N VAL A 189 -7.91 19.45 15.25
CA VAL A 189 -8.09 19.09 16.67
C VAL A 189 -6.80 18.56 17.28
N PRO A 190 -6.44 18.94 18.51
CA PRO A 190 -5.15 18.57 19.12
C PRO A 190 -5.13 17.13 19.63
N CYS A 191 -3.96 16.60 19.99
CA CYS A 191 -3.84 15.33 20.70
C CYS A 191 -4.54 15.41 22.06
N LYS A 192 -5.44 14.47 22.38
CA LYS A 192 -6.11 14.42 23.69
C LYS A 192 -5.16 14.18 24.86
N SER A 193 -3.99 13.60 24.62
CA SER A 193 -3.06 13.24 25.69
C SER A 193 -2.06 14.32 26.04
N CYS A 194 -1.63 15.14 25.07
CA CYS A 194 -0.59 16.15 25.29
C CYS A 194 -0.92 17.53 24.71
N GLY A 195 -2.08 17.72 24.07
CA GLY A 195 -2.46 19.00 23.47
C GLY A 195 -1.78 19.35 22.14
N SER A 196 -0.86 18.51 21.66
CA SER A 196 -0.12 18.74 20.41
C SER A 196 -1.02 18.85 19.18
N ALA A 197 -0.77 19.80 18.28
CA ALA A 197 -1.41 19.87 16.97
C ALA A 197 -0.85 18.85 15.95
N LEU A 198 0.24 18.14 16.28
CA LEU A 198 0.95 17.24 15.37
C LEU A 198 0.37 15.82 15.42
N LEU A 199 -0.92 15.69 15.11
CA LEU A 199 -1.53 14.41 14.79
C LEU A 199 -1.28 14.10 13.32
N LYS A 200 -0.68 12.95 13.02
CA LYS A 200 -0.45 12.43 11.66
C LYS A 200 -1.17 11.09 11.51
N PRO A 201 -1.73 10.72 10.34
CA PRO A 201 -2.02 9.31 10.07
C PRO A 201 -0.76 8.46 10.34
N ASP A 202 -0.91 7.25 10.86
CA ASP A 202 0.21 6.31 11.08
C ASP A 202 0.62 5.64 9.76
N VAL A 203 0.90 6.47 8.75
CA VAL A 203 1.38 6.06 7.42
C VAL A 203 2.70 6.74 7.09
N VAL A 204 3.58 6.08 6.37
CA VAL A 204 4.87 6.65 5.96
C VAL A 204 4.65 7.58 4.77
N PHE A 205 4.85 8.88 4.96
CA PHE A 205 4.74 9.86 3.88
C PHE A 205 5.94 9.85 2.93
N PHE A 206 5.79 10.49 1.77
CA PHE A 206 6.92 10.73 0.88
C PHE A 206 7.98 11.57 1.59
N GLY A 207 9.24 11.12 1.53
CA GLY A 207 10.35 11.73 2.26
C GLY A 207 10.49 11.27 3.72
N GLU A 208 9.54 10.49 4.25
CA GLU A 208 9.65 9.85 5.57
C GLU A 208 10.40 8.51 5.45
N ASN A 209 11.18 8.18 6.49
CA ASN A 209 11.81 6.87 6.56
C ASN A 209 10.83 5.84 7.14
N VAL A 210 10.76 4.67 6.50
CA VAL A 210 10.11 3.51 7.11
C VAL A 210 10.85 3.17 8.41
N PRO A 211 10.14 2.95 9.54
CA PRO A 211 10.78 2.62 10.81
C PRO A 211 11.73 1.43 10.69
N LYS A 212 12.98 1.59 11.17
CA LYS A 212 14.03 0.57 11.05
C LYS A 212 13.60 -0.83 11.52
N PRO A 213 12.95 -1.00 12.69
CA PRO A 213 12.50 -2.32 13.14
C PRO A 213 11.52 -2.99 12.17
N ARG A 214 10.67 -2.21 11.50
CA ARG A 214 9.73 -2.71 10.49
C ARG A 214 10.48 -3.22 9.25
N VAL A 215 11.52 -2.50 8.84
CA VAL A 215 12.38 -2.89 7.72
C VAL A 215 13.15 -4.17 8.04
N GLU A 216 13.71 -4.27 9.24
CA GLU A 216 14.44 -5.45 9.71
C GLU A 216 13.52 -6.68 9.69
N ARG A 217 12.28 -6.54 10.18
CA ARG A 217 11.28 -7.62 10.14
C ARG A 217 10.92 -8.06 8.72
N CYS A 218 10.89 -7.15 7.74
CA CYS A 218 10.74 -7.53 6.34
C CYS A 218 11.92 -8.36 5.82
N TYR A 219 13.15 -7.99 6.18
CA TYR A 219 14.33 -8.78 5.81
C TYR A 219 14.31 -10.16 6.45
N GLU A 220 13.97 -10.27 7.73
CA GLU A 220 13.80 -11.55 8.42
C GLU A 220 12.79 -12.48 7.72
N LEU A 221 11.64 -11.95 7.28
CA LEU A 221 10.67 -12.75 6.52
C LEU A 221 11.27 -13.26 5.21
N ILE A 222 12.00 -12.41 4.48
CA ILE A 222 12.59 -12.79 3.20
C ILE A 222 13.72 -13.79 3.39
N ASP A 223 14.56 -13.63 4.42
CA ASP A 223 15.66 -14.55 4.73
C ASP A 223 15.15 -15.97 4.97
N ASN A 224 14.02 -16.10 5.67
CA ASN A 224 13.38 -17.37 5.98
C ASN A 224 12.50 -17.92 4.83
N ALA A 225 12.21 -17.12 3.79
CA ALA A 225 11.41 -17.54 2.65
C ALA A 225 12.26 -18.23 1.57
N ARG A 226 11.69 -19.19 0.84
CA ARG A 226 12.28 -19.79 -0.36
C ARG A 226 12.13 -18.90 -1.58
N ALA A 227 11.00 -18.18 -1.68
CA ALA A 227 10.68 -17.32 -2.82
C ALA A 227 9.89 -16.07 -2.38
N VAL A 228 9.93 -15.03 -3.20
CA VAL A 228 9.13 -13.81 -3.05
C VAL A 228 8.10 -13.74 -4.18
N LEU A 229 6.83 -13.59 -3.83
CA LEU A 229 5.72 -13.37 -4.76
C LEU A 229 5.28 -11.90 -4.70
N VAL A 230 5.58 -11.13 -5.74
CA VAL A 230 5.18 -9.74 -5.88
C VAL A 230 3.80 -9.64 -6.53
N LEU A 231 2.88 -8.92 -5.88
CA LEU A 231 1.49 -8.78 -6.31
C LEU A 231 1.12 -7.30 -6.49
N GLY A 232 0.83 -6.87 -7.71
CA GLY A 232 0.23 -5.55 -7.95
C GLY A 232 1.12 -4.37 -7.56
N SER A 233 2.43 -4.48 -7.76
CA SER A 233 3.37 -3.39 -7.48
C SER A 233 4.24 -3.09 -8.69
N SER A 234 4.25 -1.81 -9.08
CA SER A 234 5.19 -1.30 -10.09
C SER A 234 6.65 -1.30 -9.60
N LEU A 235 6.87 -1.41 -8.28
CA LEU A 235 8.18 -1.38 -7.63
C LEU A 235 9.04 -0.16 -8.00
N THR A 236 8.42 0.96 -8.41
CA THR A 236 9.17 2.17 -8.75
C THR A 236 9.79 2.83 -7.52
N VAL A 237 9.17 2.65 -6.35
CA VAL A 237 9.62 3.21 -5.08
C VAL A 237 10.60 2.24 -4.39
N MET A 238 11.74 2.77 -3.96
CA MET A 238 12.82 1.96 -3.36
C MET A 238 12.41 1.20 -2.09
N SER A 239 11.40 1.69 -1.36
CA SER A 239 10.96 1.10 -0.09
C SER A 239 10.47 -0.35 -0.25
N GLY A 240 9.75 -0.66 -1.34
CA GLY A 240 9.38 -2.02 -1.72
C GLY A 240 10.44 -2.71 -2.58
N PHE A 241 10.98 -2.02 -3.58
CA PHE A 241 11.92 -2.61 -4.55
C PHE A 241 13.23 -3.15 -3.94
N ARG A 242 13.70 -2.57 -2.84
CA ARG A 242 14.89 -3.07 -2.13
C ARG A 242 14.76 -4.53 -1.69
N PHE A 243 13.54 -4.99 -1.41
CA PHE A 243 13.28 -6.36 -0.98
C PHE A 243 13.39 -7.36 -2.13
N VAL A 244 12.94 -6.97 -3.32
CA VAL A 244 13.09 -7.75 -4.55
C VAL A 244 14.57 -7.89 -4.92
N ARG A 245 15.32 -6.78 -4.91
CA ARG A 245 16.78 -6.80 -5.15
C ARG A 245 17.53 -7.67 -4.15
N TYR A 246 17.13 -7.60 -2.88
CA TYR A 246 17.73 -8.37 -1.81
C TYR A 246 17.48 -9.87 -2.00
N ALA A 247 16.23 -10.27 -2.26
CA ALA A 247 15.87 -11.66 -2.52
C ALA A 247 16.63 -12.24 -3.72
N ALA A 248 16.68 -11.52 -4.83
CA ALA A 248 17.43 -11.94 -6.02
C ALA A 248 18.94 -12.06 -5.75
N LYS A 249 19.52 -11.10 -5.01
CA LYS A 249 20.94 -11.18 -4.61
C LYS A 249 21.23 -12.40 -3.70
N ALA A 250 20.25 -12.79 -2.88
CA ALA A 250 20.32 -13.98 -2.04
C ALA A 250 20.01 -15.29 -2.79
N GLY A 251 19.79 -15.24 -4.11
CA GLY A 251 19.49 -16.42 -4.93
C GLY A 251 18.08 -16.98 -4.74
N LYS A 252 17.17 -16.21 -4.14
CA LYS A 252 15.76 -16.60 -3.96
C LYS A 252 14.97 -16.31 -5.22
N GLU A 253 14.01 -17.17 -5.54
CA GLU A 253 13.13 -16.95 -6.69
C GLU A 253 12.23 -15.73 -6.47
N VAL A 254 12.04 -14.95 -7.54
CA VAL A 254 11.16 -13.79 -7.55
C VAL A 254 10.09 -14.02 -8.59
N LEU A 255 8.84 -14.11 -8.14
CA LEU A 255 7.66 -14.26 -8.97
C LEU A 255 6.94 -12.92 -9.00
N ILE A 256 6.48 -12.48 -10.17
CA ILE A 256 5.72 -11.22 -10.30
C ILE A 256 4.38 -11.52 -10.98
N VAL A 257 3.29 -11.19 -10.31
CA VAL A 257 1.95 -11.14 -10.90
C VAL A 257 1.51 -9.67 -10.89
N ASN A 258 1.55 -9.04 -12.05
CA ASN A 258 1.27 -7.62 -12.18
C ASN A 258 0.88 -7.26 -13.61
N GLN A 259 -0.14 -6.39 -13.76
CA GLN A 259 -0.44 -5.80 -15.05
C GLN A 259 0.53 -4.65 -15.38
N GLY A 260 1.20 -4.79 -16.52
CA GLY A 260 2.20 -3.81 -16.98
C GLY A 260 3.59 -4.00 -16.36
N ILE A 261 4.52 -3.21 -16.89
CA ILE A 261 5.96 -3.30 -16.58
C ILE A 261 6.24 -2.91 -15.13
N THR A 262 7.11 -3.69 -14.47
CA THR A 262 7.62 -3.36 -13.15
C THR A 262 9.13 -3.10 -13.18
N ARG A 263 9.62 -2.31 -12.22
CA ARG A 263 11.07 -2.16 -12.00
C ARG A 263 11.73 -3.47 -11.54
N GLY A 264 10.93 -4.42 -11.04
CA GLY A 264 11.38 -5.74 -10.61
C GLY A 264 11.55 -6.76 -11.73
N ASP A 265 11.06 -6.49 -12.94
CA ASP A 265 11.02 -7.48 -14.03
C ASP A 265 12.38 -8.13 -14.35
N PRO A 266 13.52 -7.40 -14.35
CA PRO A 266 14.83 -8.02 -14.57
C PRO A 266 15.28 -9.04 -13.51
N TYR A 267 14.61 -9.07 -12.37
CA TYR A 267 14.92 -9.98 -11.25
C TYR A 267 13.98 -11.18 -11.20
N ALA A 268 12.91 -11.18 -12.00
CA ALA A 268 11.85 -12.17 -11.91
C ALA A 268 12.20 -13.46 -12.68
N THR A 269 11.99 -14.61 -12.04
CA THR A 269 12.03 -15.92 -12.70
C THR A 269 10.77 -16.17 -13.51
N HIS A 270 9.61 -15.74 -12.98
CA HIS A 270 8.32 -15.77 -13.68
C HIS A 270 7.59 -14.43 -13.58
N ARG A 271 6.99 -14.01 -14.70
CA ARG A 271 6.22 -12.77 -14.82
C ARG A 271 4.86 -13.09 -15.44
N VAL A 272 3.79 -12.91 -14.67
CA VAL A 272 2.42 -13.14 -15.11
C VAL A 272 1.72 -11.80 -15.28
N ASN A 273 1.14 -11.58 -16.45
CA ASN A 273 0.45 -10.35 -16.84
C ASN A 273 -1.07 -10.59 -16.94
N LEU A 274 -1.70 -10.80 -15.79
CA LEU A 274 -3.14 -11.02 -15.64
C LEU A 274 -3.71 -10.09 -14.56
N PRO A 275 -5.04 -9.80 -14.57
CA PRO A 275 -5.74 -9.22 -13.43
C PRO A 275 -5.48 -10.05 -12.16
N LEU A 276 -5.35 -9.41 -11.00
CA LEU A 276 -4.91 -10.10 -9.79
C LEU A 276 -5.99 -11.00 -9.21
N GLY A 277 -7.25 -10.60 -9.25
CA GLY A 277 -8.36 -11.46 -8.82
C GLY A 277 -8.41 -12.76 -9.62
N GLU A 278 -8.31 -12.67 -10.94
CA GLU A 278 -8.25 -13.82 -11.86
C GLU A 278 -7.03 -14.70 -11.56
N ALA A 279 -5.82 -14.13 -11.66
CA ALA A 279 -4.58 -14.87 -11.50
C ALA A 279 -4.46 -15.58 -10.14
N LEU A 280 -4.88 -14.93 -9.05
CA LEU A 280 -4.77 -15.50 -7.72
C LEU A 280 -5.88 -16.51 -7.42
N THR A 281 -7.04 -16.37 -8.04
CA THR A 281 -8.09 -17.40 -8.00
C THR A 281 -7.61 -18.67 -8.71
N ASP A 282 -7.04 -18.53 -9.91
CA ASP A 282 -6.50 -19.66 -10.68
C ASP A 282 -5.32 -20.32 -9.96
N LEU A 283 -4.41 -19.52 -9.39
CA LEU A 283 -3.30 -20.01 -8.56
C LEU A 283 -3.82 -20.82 -7.36
N THR A 284 -4.87 -20.35 -6.70
CA THR A 284 -5.49 -21.05 -5.57
C THR A 284 -6.23 -22.31 -6.00
N ALA A 285 -6.78 -22.36 -7.21
CA ALA A 285 -7.42 -23.55 -7.76
C ALA A 285 -6.40 -24.64 -8.15
N ALA A 286 -5.19 -24.24 -8.55
CA ALA A 286 -4.11 -25.14 -8.94
C ALA A 286 -3.35 -25.79 -7.76
N LEU A 287 -3.59 -25.34 -6.51
CA LEU A 287 -2.84 -25.74 -5.29
C LEU A 287 -3.73 -26.37 -4.22
#